data_AF-A0A7C3TNS7-F1
#
_entry.id   AF-A0A7C3TNS7-F1
#
_cell.length_a   1.000
_cell.length_b   1.000
_cell.length_c   1.000
_cell.angle_alpha   90.00
_cell.angle_beta   90.00
_cell.angle_gamma   90.00
#
_symmetry.space_group_name_H-M   'P 1'
#
loop_
_entity.id
_entity.type
_entity.pdbx_description
1 polymer ?
#
loop_
_entity_poly.entity_id
_entity_poly.type
_entity_poly.pdbx_seq_one_letter_code
_entity_poly.pdbx_strand_id
1 'polypeptide(L)'
;MGIKILNNPTLFRRRKYLIVPRFQFKYLAIIVVLIFIILLVTTQVVNITIRTTPILENLSEMEVVAVSHLIFKTILTICCIFIFIVIILGIFVSHRIAGPLYVFDKMFNLVSQGDLTIKLKLRKGDELQKLAENFQKMVDNLYLFIKTDKEKIDEIKKEVRSLTNEFVLQSNKELQQRLNKISLMLDELYKNFKL
;
A
#
# COMPACT_ATOMS: atom_id res chain seq x y z
N MET A 1 -7.21 -30.90 2.62
CA MET A 1 -6.70 -30.11 1.48
C MET A 1 -5.95 -28.92 2.06
N GLY A 2 -4.63 -28.87 1.90
CA GLY A 2 -3.73 -28.10 2.77
C GLY A 2 -3.86 -26.59 2.64
N ILE A 3 -3.99 -25.91 3.78
CA ILE A 3 -3.83 -24.47 3.89
C ILE A 3 -2.40 -24.15 3.47
N LYS A 4 -2.21 -23.51 2.31
CA LYS A 4 -0.92 -22.89 1.97
C LYS A 4 -0.78 -21.63 2.81
N ILE A 5 -0.47 -21.81 4.08
CA ILE A 5 0.21 -20.74 4.82
C ILE A 5 1.51 -20.55 4.05
N LEU A 6 1.69 -19.41 3.39
CA LEU A 6 2.98 -18.99 2.87
C LEU A 6 3.89 -18.72 4.08
N ASN A 7 4.31 -19.81 4.74
CA ASN A 7 5.24 -19.85 5.85
C ASN A 7 6.56 -20.47 5.41
N ASN A 8 6.94 -20.25 4.14
CA ASN A 8 8.16 -20.79 3.58
C ASN A 8 9.26 -19.71 3.64
N PRO A 9 10.22 -19.79 4.58
CA PRO A 9 11.23 -18.74 4.75
C PRO A 9 12.38 -18.83 3.72
N THR A 10 12.30 -19.67 2.68
CA THR A 10 13.48 -20.02 1.86
C THR A 10 13.37 -19.84 0.35
N LEU A 11 12.27 -19.32 -0.21
CA LEU A 11 12.24 -18.92 -1.62
C LEU A 11 12.23 -17.39 -1.71
N PHE A 12 13.27 -16.83 -2.35
CA PHE A 12 13.62 -15.39 -2.46
C PHE A 12 14.62 -14.84 -1.42
N ARG A 13 15.70 -15.57 -1.17
CA ARG A 13 17.00 -14.92 -0.93
C ARG A 13 17.52 -14.35 -2.26
N ARG A 14 17.02 -13.19 -2.65
CA ARG A 14 17.79 -12.22 -3.44
C ARG A 14 17.61 -10.86 -2.78
N ARG A 15 18.63 -10.45 -2.01
CA ARG A 15 18.78 -9.07 -1.53
C ARG A 15 18.94 -8.16 -2.76
N LYS A 16 17.86 -7.84 -3.45
CA LYS A 16 17.78 -6.63 -4.27
C LYS A 16 17.19 -5.57 -3.35
N TYR A 17 18.05 -4.76 -2.74
CA TYR A 17 17.64 -3.62 -1.91
C TYR A 17 16.91 -2.53 -2.72
N LEU A 18 16.89 -2.63 -4.05
CA LEU A 18 16.19 -1.72 -4.96
C LEU A 18 14.85 -2.35 -5.37
N ILE A 19 13.89 -2.29 -4.44
CA ILE A 19 12.45 -2.55 -4.57
C ILE A 19 11.84 -1.94 -5.84
N VAL A 20 11.77 -0.61 -5.84
CA VAL A 20 11.27 0.20 -6.94
C VAL A 20 11.84 1.63 -6.75
N PRO A 21 12.91 2.02 -7.45
CA PRO A 21 13.63 3.27 -7.19
C PRO A 21 12.89 4.52 -7.72
N ARG A 22 11.69 4.41 -8.29
CA ARG A 22 11.05 5.59 -8.92
C ARG A 22 10.30 6.46 -7.92
N PHE A 23 9.58 5.85 -6.97
CA PHE A 23 8.80 6.61 -5.99
C PHE A 23 9.73 7.27 -4.96
N GLN A 24 10.67 6.51 -4.40
CA GLN A 24 11.55 6.99 -3.31
C GLN A 24 12.37 8.21 -3.72
N PHE A 25 12.99 8.18 -4.91
CA PHE A 25 13.80 9.28 -5.41
C PHE A 25 12.97 10.51 -5.75
N LYS A 26 11.71 10.36 -6.19
CA LYS A 26 10.84 11.50 -6.48
C LYS A 26 10.54 12.31 -5.21
N TYR A 27 10.12 11.66 -4.12
CA TYR A 27 9.83 12.37 -2.86
C TYR A 27 11.09 12.86 -2.15
N LEU A 28 12.17 12.06 -2.16
CA LEU A 28 13.46 12.50 -1.62
C LEU A 28 13.95 13.75 -2.36
N ALA A 29 13.87 13.77 -3.69
CA ALA A 29 14.26 14.93 -4.50
C ALA A 29 13.39 16.16 -4.17
N ILE A 30 12.08 16.00 -4.03
CA ILE A 30 11.18 17.10 -3.63
C ILE A 30 11.60 17.66 -2.27
N ILE A 31 11.87 16.81 -1.28
CA ILE A 31 12.30 17.25 0.06
C ILE A 31 13.64 17.98 0.00
N VAL A 32 14.62 17.45 -0.74
CA VAL A 32 15.93 18.08 -0.91
C VAL A 32 15.80 19.45 -1.60
N VAL A 33 14.96 19.56 -2.64
CA VAL A 33 14.68 20.84 -3.31
C VAL A 33 14.02 21.82 -2.36
N LEU A 34 13.06 21.38 -1.54
CA LEU A 34 12.43 22.23 -0.52
C LEU A 34 13.45 22.72 0.52
N ILE A 35 14.35 21.85 0.99
CA ILE A 35 15.42 22.24 1.91
C ILE A 35 16.35 23.27 1.25
N PHE A 36 16.68 23.08 -0.03
CA PHE A 36 17.50 24.03 -0.77
C PHE A 36 16.83 25.39 -0.93
N ILE A 37 15.52 25.43 -1.21
CA ILE A 37 14.74 26.68 -1.28
C ILE A 37 14.73 27.37 0.09
N ILE A 38 14.46 26.63 1.17
CA ILE A 38 14.48 27.16 2.55
C ILE A 38 15.85 27.76 2.85
N LEU A 39 16.94 27.10 2.45
CA LEU A 39 18.31 27.58 2.63
C LEU A 39 18.59 28.88 1.88
N LEU A 40 18.14 28.98 0.63
CA LEU A 40 18.27 30.21 -0.14
C LEU A 40 17.52 31.36 0.56
N VAL A 41 16.29 31.11 1.00
CA VAL A 41 15.48 32.12 1.70
C VAL A 41 16.13 32.54 3.02
N THR A 42 16.57 31.60 3.86
CA THR A 42 17.20 31.93 5.15
C THR A 42 18.50 32.71 4.96
N THR A 43 19.31 32.33 3.97
CA THR A 43 20.54 33.07 3.64
C THR A 43 20.23 34.50 3.18
N GLN A 44 19.22 34.69 2.33
CA GLN A 44 18.80 36.02 1.89
C GLN A 44 18.28 36.88 3.05
N VAL A 45 17.44 36.30 3.93
CA VAL A 45 16.93 36.99 5.12
C VAL A 45 18.08 37.43 6.02
N VAL A 46 19.02 36.53 6.34
CA VAL A 46 20.18 36.85 7.19
C VAL A 46 21.04 37.95 6.56
N ASN A 47 21.32 37.90 5.26
CA ASN A 47 22.08 38.93 4.56
C ASN A 47 21.38 40.29 4.58
N ILE A 48 20.06 40.34 4.41
CA ILE A 48 19.27 41.57 4.54
C ILE A 48 19.35 42.10 5.98
N THR A 49 19.13 41.25 6.98
CA THR A 49 19.18 41.64 8.40
C THR A 49 20.56 42.20 8.81
N ILE A 50 21.65 41.59 8.35
CA ILE A 50 23.00 42.11 8.61
C ILE A 50 23.17 43.51 8.03
N ARG A 51 22.65 43.78 6.82
CA ARG A 51 22.79 45.08 6.15
C ARG A 51 21.88 46.18 6.69
N THR A 52 20.74 45.82 7.29
CA THR A 52 19.77 46.80 7.79
C THR A 52 19.88 47.10 9.28
N THR A 53 20.53 46.22 10.05
CA THR A 53 20.69 46.44 11.49
C THR A 53 21.93 47.31 11.79
N PRO A 54 21.89 48.17 12.81
CA PRO A 54 23.01 49.04 13.21
C PRO A 54 24.19 48.28 13.83
N ILE A 55 24.19 46.94 13.80
CA ILE A 55 25.29 46.08 14.26
C ILE A 55 26.60 46.44 13.54
N LEU A 56 26.50 46.98 12.33
CA LEU A 56 27.63 47.35 11.47
C LEU A 56 28.06 48.82 11.58
N GLU A 57 27.31 49.70 12.26
CA GLU A 57 27.65 51.14 12.34
C GLU A 57 29.00 51.40 13.02
N ASN A 58 29.45 50.46 13.87
CA ASN A 58 30.72 50.54 14.60
C ASN A 58 31.79 49.56 14.08
N LEU A 59 31.52 48.83 12.98
CA LEU A 59 32.43 47.83 12.41
C LEU A 59 33.01 48.33 11.08
N SER A 60 34.29 48.03 10.84
CA SER A 60 34.91 48.29 9.55
C SER A 60 34.33 47.38 8.45
N GLU A 61 34.34 47.84 7.19
CA GLU A 61 33.82 47.04 6.05
C GLU A 61 34.46 45.65 5.96
N MET A 62 35.73 45.52 6.37
CA MET A 62 36.46 44.26 6.39
C MET A 62 35.92 43.28 7.46
N GLU A 63 35.56 43.78 8.63
CA GLU A 63 34.96 42.97 9.71
C GLU A 63 33.56 42.49 9.32
N VAL A 64 32.78 43.33 8.64
CA VAL A 64 31.45 42.94 8.11
C VAL A 64 31.56 41.76 7.15
N VAL A 65 32.52 41.80 6.22
CA VAL A 65 32.74 40.72 5.25
C VAL A 65 33.20 39.44 5.95
N ALA A 66 34.12 39.55 6.93
CA ALA A 66 34.61 38.41 7.68
C ALA A 66 33.50 37.72 8.48
N VAL A 67 32.68 38.49 9.20
CA VAL A 67 31.52 37.99 9.95
C VAL A 67 30.48 37.36 9.02
N SER A 68 30.16 38.00 7.91
CA SER A 68 29.22 37.47 6.91
C SER A 68 29.69 36.12 6.34
N HIS A 69 30.98 35.99 6.05
CA HIS A 69 31.56 34.73 5.56
C HIS A 69 31.52 33.62 6.62
N LEU A 70 31.78 33.96 7.89
CA LEU A 70 31.71 33.01 9.00
C LEU A 70 30.28 32.51 9.21
N ILE A 71 29.30 33.42 9.19
CA ILE A 71 27.88 33.09 9.30
C ILE A 71 27.45 32.21 8.14
N PHE A 72 27.82 32.56 6.90
CA PHE A 72 27.50 31.76 5.72
C PHE A 72 28.08 30.34 5.81
N LYS A 73 29.37 30.19 6.18
CA LYS A 73 29.99 28.88 6.39
C LYS A 73 29.29 28.07 7.49
N THR A 74 28.89 28.72 8.58
CA THR A 74 28.21 28.06 9.71
C THR A 74 26.83 27.56 9.28
N ILE A 75 26.04 28.39 8.60
CA ILE A 75 24.74 28.01 8.04
C ILE A 75 24.90 26.84 7.07
N LEU A 76 25.84 26.93 6.12
CA LEU A 76 26.08 25.89 5.13
C LEU A 76 26.47 24.55 5.77
N THR A 77 27.32 24.58 6.81
CA THR A 77 27.74 23.38 7.55
C THR A 77 26.55 22.72 8.27
N ILE A 78 25.75 23.49 9.00
CA ILE A 78 24.55 23.00 9.69
C ILE A 78 23.56 22.40 8.67
N CYS A 79 23.40 23.05 7.51
CA CYS A 79 22.53 22.57 6.45
C CYS A 79 23.00 21.25 5.84
N CYS A 80 24.30 21.09 5.56
CA CYS A 80 24.84 19.82 5.07
C CYS A 80 24.55 18.67 6.05
N ILE A 81 24.72 18.92 7.36
CA ILE A 81 24.39 17.94 8.41
C ILE A 81 22.89 17.62 8.40
N PHE A 82 22.03 18.64 8.31
CA PHE A 82 20.59 18.45 8.29
C PHE A 82 20.10 17.67 7.06
N ILE A 83 20.61 18.00 5.87
CA ILE A 83 20.31 17.27 4.62
C ILE A 83 20.71 15.80 4.77
N PHE A 84 21.89 15.54 5.34
CA PHE A 84 22.37 14.18 5.57
C PHE A 84 21.42 13.39 6.48
N ILE A 85 20.97 13.99 7.59
CA ILE A 85 19.99 13.39 8.51
C ILE A 85 18.67 13.11 7.79
N VAL A 86 18.14 14.07 7.04
CA VAL A 86 16.88 13.92 6.30
C VAL A 86 16.97 12.81 5.25
N ILE A 87 18.11 12.67 4.55
CA ILE A 87 18.31 11.59 3.59
C ILE A 87 18.26 10.24 4.29
N ILE A 88 18.94 10.09 5.43
CA ILE A 88 18.93 8.84 6.21
C ILE A 88 17.51 8.50 6.67
N LEU A 89 16.80 9.46 7.26
CA LEU A 89 15.42 9.27 7.73
C LEU A 89 14.48 8.97 6.56
N GLY A 90 14.63 9.68 5.44
CA GLY A 90 13.85 9.50 4.23
C GLY A 90 14.00 8.10 3.65
N ILE A 91 15.23 7.57 3.59
CA ILE A 91 15.48 6.19 3.16
C ILE A 91 14.79 5.20 4.09
N PHE A 92 14.89 5.39 5.40
CA PHE A 92 14.28 4.49 6.39
C PHE A 92 12.75 4.45 6.27
N VAL A 93 12.10 5.62 6.25
CA VAL A 93 10.64 5.72 6.08
C VAL A 93 10.21 5.15 4.73
N SER A 94 10.96 5.46 3.66
CA SER A 94 10.63 4.98 2.33
C SER A 94 10.67 3.46 2.22
N HIS A 95 11.61 2.80 2.91
CA HIS A 95 11.65 1.33 2.96
C HIS A 95 10.44 0.72 3.66
N ARG A 96 9.91 1.36 4.72
CA ARG A 96 8.73 0.91 5.47
C ARG A 96 7.41 1.04 4.70
N ILE A 97 7.42 1.74 3.56
CA ILE A 97 6.26 1.90 2.66
C ILE A 97 6.45 1.09 1.37
N ALA A 98 7.61 1.24 0.69
CA ALA A 98 7.86 0.63 -0.61
C ALA A 98 7.91 -0.91 -0.54
N GLY A 99 8.45 -1.47 0.56
CA GLY A 99 8.47 -2.92 0.77
C GLY A 99 7.05 -3.53 0.80
N PRO A 100 6.16 -3.05 1.67
CA PRO A 100 4.75 -3.46 1.69
C PRO A 100 4.04 -3.29 0.36
N LEU A 101 4.22 -2.17 -0.36
CA LEU A 101 3.56 -1.94 -1.65
C LEU A 101 3.91 -3.01 -2.69
N TYR A 102 5.16 -3.48 -2.73
CA TYR A 102 5.56 -4.57 -3.61
C TYR A 102 4.87 -5.89 -3.26
N VAL A 103 4.64 -6.15 -1.97
CA VAL A 103 3.89 -7.34 -1.54
C VAL A 103 2.43 -7.21 -1.97
N PHE A 104 1.81 -6.05 -1.81
CA PHE A 104 0.44 -5.80 -2.28
C PHE A 104 0.29 -6.07 -3.78
N ASP A 105 1.19 -5.56 -4.62
CA ASP A 105 1.15 -5.81 -6.07
C ASP A 105 1.10 -7.31 -6.40
N LYS A 106 1.92 -8.11 -5.72
CA LYS A 106 1.86 -9.57 -5.86
C LYS A 106 0.54 -10.17 -5.37
N MET A 107 0.02 -9.71 -4.23
CA MET A 107 -1.22 -10.23 -3.68
C MET A 107 -2.41 -9.90 -4.59
N PHE A 108 -2.47 -8.67 -5.13
CA PHE A 108 -3.50 -8.30 -6.10
C PHE A 108 -3.47 -9.20 -7.33
N ASN A 109 -2.29 -9.52 -7.85
CA ASN A 109 -2.14 -10.45 -8.98
C ASN A 109 -2.57 -11.88 -8.65
N LEU A 110 -2.35 -12.36 -7.41
CA LEU A 110 -2.82 -13.69 -7.00
C LEU A 110 -4.34 -13.73 -6.85
N VAL A 111 -4.93 -12.71 -6.23
CA VAL A 111 -6.39 -12.59 -6.09
C VAL A 111 -7.06 -12.47 -7.45
N SER A 112 -6.49 -11.70 -8.40
CA SER A 112 -7.04 -11.56 -9.75
C SER A 112 -6.98 -12.87 -10.56
N GLN A 113 -6.06 -13.77 -10.22
CA GLN A 113 -5.99 -15.12 -10.78
C GLN A 113 -6.95 -16.11 -10.09
N GLY A 114 -7.71 -15.67 -9.08
CA GLY A 114 -8.68 -16.47 -8.34
C GLY A 114 -8.09 -17.23 -7.14
N ASP A 115 -6.83 -17.00 -6.76
CA ASP A 115 -6.28 -17.57 -5.53
C ASP A 115 -6.68 -16.74 -4.30
N LEU A 116 -7.77 -17.15 -3.67
CA LEU A 116 -8.32 -16.53 -2.47
C LEU A 116 -7.85 -17.20 -1.17
N THR A 117 -6.94 -18.18 -1.26
CA THR A 117 -6.40 -18.89 -0.09
C THR A 117 -5.20 -18.19 0.54
N ILE A 118 -4.75 -17.11 -0.09
CA ILE A 118 -3.57 -16.35 0.31
C ILE A 118 -3.77 -15.62 1.65
N LYS A 119 -2.66 -15.46 2.37
CA LYS A 119 -2.61 -14.68 3.61
C LYS A 119 -1.55 -13.58 3.48
N LEU A 120 -1.98 -12.34 3.63
CA LEU A 120 -1.13 -11.16 3.69
C LEU A 120 -0.81 -10.84 5.15
N LYS A 121 0.49 -10.82 5.48
CA LYS A 121 1.00 -10.35 6.77
C LYS A 121 2.21 -9.48 6.55
N LEU A 122 2.13 -8.23 7.00
CA LEU A 122 3.24 -7.28 6.96
C LEU A 122 4.10 -7.39 8.23
N ARG A 123 5.29 -6.80 8.19
CA ARG A 123 6.21 -6.81 9.34
C ARG A 123 5.72 -5.84 10.41
N LYS A 124 6.12 -6.08 11.66
CA LYS A 124 5.87 -5.14 12.76
C LYS A 124 6.58 -3.81 12.44
N GLY A 125 5.83 -2.72 12.48
CA GLY A 125 6.33 -1.40 12.10
C GLY A 125 6.21 -1.08 10.61
N ASP A 126 5.62 -1.90 9.74
CA ASP A 126 5.28 -1.39 8.40
C ASP A 126 4.13 -0.37 8.49
N GLU A 127 4.17 0.71 7.71
CA GLU A 127 3.16 1.79 7.79
C GLU A 127 1.78 1.35 7.25
N LEU A 128 1.76 0.33 6.39
CA LEU A 128 0.54 -0.13 5.70
C LEU A 128 -0.17 -1.30 6.42
N GLN A 129 0.07 -1.51 7.71
CA GLN A 129 -0.55 -2.62 8.46
C GLN A 129 -2.09 -2.61 8.40
N LYS A 130 -2.72 -1.46 8.65
CA LYS A 130 -4.17 -1.32 8.61
C LYS A 130 -4.74 -1.61 7.21
N LEU A 131 -4.02 -1.21 6.16
CA LEU A 131 -4.38 -1.54 4.79
C LEU A 131 -4.30 -3.05 4.54
N ALA A 132 -3.26 -3.71 5.07
CA ALA A 132 -3.10 -5.16 4.94
C ALA A 132 -4.21 -5.94 5.65
N GLU A 133 -4.62 -5.49 6.83
CA GLU A 133 -5.76 -6.06 7.56
C GLU A 133 -7.07 -5.91 6.77
N ASN A 134 -7.34 -4.73 6.23
CA ASN A 134 -8.55 -4.50 5.43
C ASN A 134 -8.53 -5.29 4.11
N PHE A 135 -7.38 -5.36 3.45
CA PHE A 135 -7.21 -6.20 2.26
C PHE A 135 -7.44 -7.67 2.59
N GLN A 136 -6.87 -8.18 3.69
CA GLN A 136 -7.09 -9.56 4.10
C GLN A 136 -8.56 -9.85 4.39
N LYS A 137 -9.26 -8.94 5.08
CA LYS A 137 -10.71 -9.06 5.33
C LYS A 137 -11.49 -9.12 4.02
N MET A 138 -11.13 -8.31 3.02
CA MET A 138 -11.76 -8.35 1.70
C MET A 138 -11.57 -9.71 1.02
N VAL A 139 -10.35 -10.24 0.99
CA VAL A 139 -10.05 -11.55 0.39
C VAL A 139 -10.77 -12.68 1.13
N ASP A 140 -10.79 -12.64 2.47
CA ASP A 140 -11.47 -13.64 3.29
C ASP A 140 -12.99 -13.63 3.05
N ASN A 141 -13.59 -12.45 2.90
CA ASN A 141 -15.02 -12.34 2.56
C ASN A 141 -15.30 -12.85 1.14
N LEU A 142 -14.45 -12.51 0.17
CA LEU A 142 -14.60 -13.01 -1.20
C LEU A 142 -14.49 -14.54 -1.25
N TYR A 143 -13.55 -15.12 -0.50
CA TYR A 143 -13.43 -16.57 -0.34
C TYR A 143 -14.72 -17.18 0.21
N LEU A 144 -15.30 -16.57 1.25
CA LEU A 144 -16.54 -17.05 1.86
C LEU A 144 -17.71 -17.02 0.87
N PHE A 145 -17.88 -15.92 0.13
CA PHE A 145 -18.94 -15.80 -0.88
C PHE A 145 -18.81 -16.88 -1.95
N ILE A 146 -17.63 -17.02 -2.55
CA ILE A 146 -17.38 -18.04 -3.59
C ILE A 146 -17.58 -19.46 -3.04
N LYS A 147 -17.20 -19.71 -1.78
CA LYS A 147 -17.42 -21.01 -1.13
C LYS A 147 -18.92 -21.31 -0.98
N THR A 148 -19.69 -20.36 -0.46
CA THR A 148 -21.15 -20.50 -0.29
C THR A 148 -21.86 -20.67 -1.63
N ASP A 149 -21.48 -19.90 -2.64
CA ASP A 149 -22.06 -20.01 -3.99
C ASP A 149 -21.77 -21.39 -4.60
N LYS A 150 -20.55 -21.91 -4.40
CA LYS A 150 -20.20 -23.26 -4.84
C LYS A 150 -21.05 -24.34 -4.16
N GLU A 151 -21.27 -24.23 -2.85
CA GLU A 151 -22.13 -25.14 -2.09
C GLU A 151 -23.58 -25.12 -2.62
N LYS A 152 -24.13 -23.92 -2.88
CA LYS A 152 -25.46 -23.75 -3.49
C LYS A 152 -25.54 -24.33 -4.90
N ILE A 153 -24.53 -24.09 -5.75
CA ILE A 153 -24.47 -24.66 -7.11
C ILE A 153 -24.43 -26.18 -7.07
N ASP A 154 -23.69 -26.77 -6.13
CA ASP A 154 -23.62 -28.23 -5.99
C ASP A 154 -24.97 -28.81 -5.51
N GLU A 155 -25.73 -28.08 -4.69
CA GLU A 155 -27.11 -28.44 -4.34
C GLU A 155 -28.06 -28.37 -5.54
N ILE A 156 -27.99 -27.28 -6.33
CA ILE A 156 -28.78 -27.14 -7.57
C ILE A 156 -28.46 -28.28 -8.53
N LYS A 157 -27.18 -28.62 -8.73
CA LYS A 157 -26.77 -29.75 -9.58
C LYS A 157 -27.34 -31.09 -9.12
N LYS A 158 -27.45 -31.31 -7.81
CA LYS A 158 -28.07 -32.53 -7.26
C LYS A 158 -29.57 -32.56 -7.55
N GLU A 159 -30.28 -31.46 -7.35
CA GLU A 159 -31.72 -31.36 -7.64
C GLU A 159 -32.01 -31.51 -9.14
N VAL A 160 -31.19 -30.93 -10.02
CA VAL A 160 -31.35 -31.11 -11.48
C VAL A 160 -31.13 -32.57 -11.89
N ARG A 161 -30.15 -33.25 -11.29
CA ARG A 161 -29.89 -34.68 -11.56
C ARG A 161 -31.03 -35.58 -11.08
N SER A 162 -31.59 -35.32 -9.89
CA SER A 162 -32.73 -36.10 -9.39
C SER A 162 -33.95 -35.91 -10.30
N LEU A 163 -34.24 -34.67 -10.73
CA LEU A 163 -35.27 -34.36 -11.72
C LEU A 163 -35.08 -35.11 -13.04
N THR A 164 -33.85 -35.16 -13.55
CA THR A 164 -33.56 -35.85 -14.83
C THR A 164 -33.78 -37.35 -14.72
N ASN A 165 -33.43 -37.96 -13.59
CA ASN A 165 -33.59 -39.40 -13.37
C ASN A 165 -35.06 -39.81 -13.10
N GLU A 166 -35.85 -38.94 -12.48
CA GLU A 166 -37.25 -39.19 -12.11
C GLU A 166 -38.27 -38.62 -13.12
N PHE A 167 -37.79 -38.03 -14.22
CA PHE A 167 -38.58 -37.24 -15.18
C PHE A 167 -39.82 -37.97 -15.73
N VAL A 168 -39.73 -39.30 -15.93
CA VAL A 168 -40.82 -40.11 -16.48
C VAL A 168 -41.91 -40.43 -15.44
N LEU A 169 -41.61 -40.33 -14.14
CA LEU A 169 -42.49 -40.74 -13.04
C LEU A 169 -43.11 -39.57 -12.26
N GLN A 170 -42.69 -38.33 -12.49
CA GLN A 170 -43.14 -37.17 -11.72
C GLN A 170 -44.40 -36.52 -12.32
N SER A 171 -45.32 -36.09 -11.43
CA SER A 171 -46.48 -35.29 -11.84
C SER A 171 -46.06 -33.88 -12.29
N ASN A 172 -46.78 -33.30 -13.25
CA ASN A 172 -46.54 -31.93 -13.72
C ASN A 172 -46.52 -30.88 -12.59
N LYS A 173 -47.32 -31.09 -11.52
CA LYS A 173 -47.39 -30.18 -10.37
C LYS A 173 -46.13 -30.25 -9.50
N GLU A 174 -45.56 -31.44 -9.33
CA GLU A 174 -44.33 -31.65 -8.57
C GLU A 174 -43.11 -31.12 -9.32
N LEU A 175 -43.06 -31.31 -10.64
CA LEU A 175 -42.06 -30.71 -11.52
C LEU A 175 -42.05 -29.18 -11.40
N GLN A 176 -43.21 -28.54 -11.44
CA GLN A 176 -43.32 -27.08 -11.27
C GLN A 176 -42.80 -26.61 -9.90
N GLN A 177 -43.10 -27.33 -8.82
CA GLN A 177 -42.61 -26.98 -7.48
C GLN A 177 -41.08 -27.05 -7.39
N ARG A 178 -40.46 -28.10 -7.94
CA ARG A 178 -39.00 -28.25 -7.93
C ARG A 178 -38.30 -27.22 -8.83
N LEU A 179 -38.88 -26.90 -10.00
CA LEU A 179 -38.37 -25.82 -10.86
C LEU A 179 -38.42 -24.46 -10.16
N ASN A 180 -39.51 -24.16 -9.45
CA ASN A 180 -39.61 -22.94 -8.64
C ASN A 180 -38.57 -22.90 -7.53
N LYS A 181 -38.30 -24.03 -6.85
CA LYS A 181 -37.24 -24.13 -5.83
C LYS A 181 -35.87 -23.80 -6.44
N ILE A 182 -35.55 -24.37 -7.61
CA ILE A 182 -34.28 -24.08 -8.32
C ILE A 182 -34.19 -22.59 -8.69
N SER A 183 -35.28 -22.00 -9.20
CA SER A 183 -35.33 -20.56 -9.52
C SER A 183 -34.99 -19.70 -8.29
N LEU A 184 -35.59 -20.00 -7.13
CA LEU A 184 -35.31 -19.29 -5.89
C LEU A 184 -33.85 -19.45 -5.45
N MET A 185 -33.28 -20.65 -5.57
CA MET A 185 -31.86 -20.89 -5.24
C MET A 185 -30.92 -20.10 -6.14
N LEU A 186 -31.27 -19.93 -7.42
CA LEU A 186 -30.51 -19.11 -8.37
C LEU A 186 -30.60 -17.62 -8.05
N ASP A 187 -31.80 -17.13 -7.68
CA ASP A 187 -32.00 -15.72 -7.28
C ASP A 187 -31.17 -15.36 -6.03
N GLU A 188 -31.00 -16.31 -5.11
CA GLU A 188 -30.19 -16.09 -3.91
C GLU A 188 -28.68 -15.97 -4.16
N LEU A 189 -28.15 -16.45 -5.30
CA LEU A 189 -26.72 -16.35 -5.61
C LEU A 189 -26.29 -14.88 -5.78
N TYR A 190 -27.17 -14.04 -6.34
CA TYR A 190 -26.84 -12.65 -6.63
C TYR A 190 -27.14 -11.70 -5.47
N LYS A 191 -27.91 -12.13 -4.46
CA LYS A 191 -28.41 -11.26 -3.38
C LYS A 191 -27.30 -10.58 -2.58
N ASN A 192 -26.12 -11.19 -2.49
CA ASN A 192 -24.98 -10.67 -1.73
C ASN A 192 -24.15 -9.64 -2.51
N PHE A 193 -24.42 -9.48 -3.81
CA PHE A 193 -23.69 -8.56 -4.68
C PHE A 193 -24.63 -7.47 -5.19
N LYS A 194 -24.14 -6.22 -5.22
CA LYS A 194 -24.78 -5.14 -5.98
C LYS A 194 -24.21 -5.21 -7.39
N LEU A 195 -24.89 -5.94 -8.27
CA LEU A 195 -24.56 -6.09 -9.68
C LEU A 195 -25.59 -5.35 -10.55
#